data_AF-A0A6B8QSS6-F1
#
_entry.id   AF-A0A6B8QSS6-F1
#
_cell.length_a   1.000
_cell.length_b   1.000
_cell.length_c   1.000
_cell.angle_alpha   90.00
_cell.angle_beta   90.00
_cell.angle_gamma   90.00
#
_symmetry.space_group_name_H-M   'P 1'
#
loop_
_entity.id
_entity.type
_entity.pdbx_description
1 polymer ?
#
loop_
_entity_poly.entity_id
_entity_poly.type
_entity_poly.pdbx_seq_one_letter_code
_entity_poly.pdbx_strand_id
1 'polypeptide(L)'
;MMDEVRPSPVQALRERLAEAGLASLEVADSGDYISVSGHYDPDQVGAWNATQRWFDQHYGSHNVLLNEVKQREAPVRPDLQLQAVWLGKNPYVIDARGQRLYPGASLSSGWVISAIETDRVLLSRGDDQFALTL
;
A
#
# COMPACT_ATOMS: atom_id res chain seq x y z
N MET A 1 46.24 4.17 -6.70
CA MET A 1 45.21 3.47 -7.49
C MET A 1 44.02 3.35 -6.56
N MET A 2 43.05 4.26 -6.69
CA MET A 2 41.85 4.28 -5.84
C MET A 2 40.96 3.15 -6.36
N ASP A 3 40.81 2.09 -5.58
CA ASP A 3 39.78 1.09 -5.79
C ASP A 3 38.45 1.83 -5.57
N GLU A 4 37.79 2.27 -6.64
CA GLU A 4 36.41 2.74 -6.56
C GLU A 4 35.61 1.58 -6.02
N VAL A 5 35.30 1.60 -4.72
CA VAL A 5 34.47 0.61 -4.04
C VAL A 5 33.10 0.70 -4.69
N ARG A 6 32.91 -0.06 -5.77
CA ARG A 6 31.59 -0.21 -6.39
C ARG A 6 30.72 -0.85 -5.32
N PRO A 7 29.61 -0.22 -4.91
CA PRO A 7 28.71 -0.84 -3.95
C PRO A 7 28.33 -2.23 -4.48
N SER A 8 28.28 -3.21 -3.59
CA SER A 8 27.83 -4.55 -3.96
C SER A 8 26.43 -4.44 -4.60
N PRO A 9 26.09 -5.30 -5.58
CA PRO A 9 24.77 -5.22 -6.25
C PRO A 9 23.60 -5.23 -5.25
N VAL A 10 23.78 -5.94 -4.13
CA VAL A 10 22.86 -5.99 -2.98
C VAL A 10 22.72 -4.62 -2.30
N GLN A 11 23.82 -3.92 -2.05
CA GLN A 11 23.79 -2.61 -1.42
C GLN A 11 23.12 -1.58 -2.34
N ALA A 12 23.48 -1.58 -3.62
CA ALA A 12 22.90 -0.68 -4.61
C ALA A 12 21.38 -0.94 -4.77
N LEU A 13 20.95 -2.20 -4.72
CA LEU A 13 19.53 -2.56 -4.76
C LEU A 13 18.78 -2.11 -3.50
N ARG A 14 19.37 -2.27 -2.31
CA ARG A 14 18.78 -1.78 -1.04
C ARG A 14 18.61 -0.26 -1.03
N GLU A 15 19.60 0.48 -1.51
CA GLU A 15 19.53 1.94 -1.63
C GLU A 15 18.43 2.35 -2.60
N ARG A 16 18.37 1.70 -3.78
CA ARG A 16 17.34 1.96 -4.78
C ARG A 16 15.94 1.68 -4.25
N LEU A 17 15.76 0.60 -3.48
CA LEU A 17 14.49 0.27 -2.82
C LEU A 17 14.10 1.33 -1.80
N ALA A 18 15.05 1.82 -1.00
CA ALA A 18 14.78 2.88 -0.03
C ALA A 18 14.38 4.19 -0.73
N GLU A 19 15.08 4.60 -1.78
CA GLU A 19 14.74 5.79 -2.58
C GLU A 19 13.36 5.68 -3.25
N ALA A 20 12.98 4.46 -3.65
CA ALA A 20 11.72 4.17 -4.30
C ALA A 20 10.53 4.01 -3.31
N GLY A 21 10.76 4.16 -2.00
CA GLY A 21 9.73 3.96 -0.96
C GLY A 21 9.40 2.48 -0.69
N LEU A 22 10.24 1.56 -1.17
CA LEU A 22 10.09 0.09 -1.05
C LEU A 22 10.99 -0.49 0.04
N ALA A 23 11.34 0.28 1.06
CA ALA A 23 12.23 -0.15 2.15
C ALA A 23 11.68 -1.32 2.98
N SER A 24 10.40 -1.66 2.84
CA SER A 24 9.77 -2.84 3.43
C SER A 24 10.13 -4.15 2.73
N LEU A 25 10.81 -4.10 1.59
CA LEU A 25 11.27 -5.28 0.86
C LEU A 25 12.64 -5.74 1.39
N GLU A 26 12.78 -7.04 1.61
CA GLU A 26 14.00 -7.64 2.09
C GLU A 26 14.85 -8.11 0.91
N VAL A 27 16.14 -7.79 0.94
CA VAL A 27 17.11 -8.22 -0.07
C VAL A 27 18.08 -9.21 0.54
N ALA A 28 18.14 -10.40 -0.05
CA ALA A 28 19.06 -11.46 0.34
C ALA A 28 20.05 -11.79 -0.79
N ASP A 29 21.29 -12.06 -0.41
CA ASP A 29 22.38 -12.45 -1.30
C ASP A 29 22.63 -13.95 -1.14
N SER A 30 22.50 -14.70 -2.24
CA SER A 30 22.80 -16.14 -2.28
C SER A 30 24.06 -16.45 -3.07
N GLY A 31 24.85 -15.42 -3.45
CA GLY A 31 26.08 -15.56 -4.23
C GLY A 31 25.84 -15.66 -5.74
N ASP A 32 25.10 -16.67 -6.19
CA ASP A 32 24.78 -16.88 -7.61
C ASP A 32 23.58 -16.02 -8.08
N TYR A 33 22.74 -15.60 -7.14
CA TYR A 33 21.57 -14.78 -7.38
C TYR A 33 21.24 -13.92 -6.17
N ILE A 34 20.47 -12.86 -6.42
CA ILE A 34 19.97 -11.95 -5.41
C ILE A 34 18.47 -12.12 -5.37
N SER A 35 17.91 -12.41 -4.21
CA SER A 35 16.47 -12.51 -4.02
C SER A 35 15.92 -11.28 -3.31
N VAL A 36 14.72 -10.88 -3.73
CA VAL A 36 13.95 -9.85 -3.05
C VAL A 36 12.61 -10.44 -2.65
N SER A 37 12.27 -10.31 -1.38
CA SER A 37 11.05 -10.84 -0.80
C SER A 37 10.33 -9.78 0.02
N GLY A 38 9.07 -10.06 0.36
CA GLY A 38 8.22 -9.14 1.13
C GLY A 38 7.01 -8.66 0.33
N HIS A 39 6.44 -7.55 0.76
CA HIS A 39 5.20 -7.02 0.19
C HIS A 39 5.25 -5.52 -0.07
N TYR A 40 4.83 -5.11 -1.27
CA TYR A 40 4.61 -3.70 -1.65
C TYR A 40 3.13 -3.40 -1.81
N ASP A 41 2.74 -2.16 -1.55
CA ASP A 41 1.36 -1.68 -1.73
C ASP A 41 1.03 -1.45 -3.22
N PRO A 42 -0.22 -1.59 -3.67
CA PRO A 42 -0.60 -1.48 -5.07
C PRO A 42 -0.12 -0.21 -5.79
N ASP A 43 -0.02 0.93 -5.09
CA ASP A 43 0.49 2.19 -5.64
C ASP A 43 1.99 2.15 -5.94
N GLN A 44 2.71 1.21 -5.34
CA GLN A 44 4.17 1.05 -5.47
C GLN A 44 4.57 0.09 -6.61
N VAL A 45 3.60 -0.49 -7.34
CA VAL A 45 3.86 -1.42 -8.46
C VAL A 45 4.74 -0.80 -9.54
N GLY A 46 4.55 0.50 -9.84
CA GLY A 46 5.37 1.22 -10.80
C GLY A 46 6.81 1.38 -10.33
N ALA A 47 6.99 1.68 -9.05
CA ALA A 47 8.30 1.82 -8.42
C ALA A 47 9.05 0.47 -8.43
N TRP A 48 8.37 -0.62 -8.08
CA TRP A 48 8.95 -1.97 -8.10
C TRP A 48 9.39 -2.37 -9.52
N ASN A 49 8.51 -2.22 -10.51
CA ASN A 49 8.82 -2.51 -11.92
C ASN A 49 9.98 -1.65 -12.47
N ALA A 50 10.13 -0.42 -11.99
CA ALA A 50 11.26 0.43 -12.37
C ALA A 50 12.57 -0.06 -11.73
N THR A 51 12.54 -0.48 -10.47
CA THR A 51 13.69 -1.03 -9.76
C THR A 51 14.18 -2.35 -10.37
N GLN A 52 13.26 -3.27 -10.72
CA GLN A 52 13.62 -4.51 -11.40
C GLN A 52 14.33 -4.24 -12.74
N ARG A 53 13.74 -3.40 -13.61
CA ARG A 53 14.34 -3.04 -14.91
C ARG A 53 15.71 -2.38 -14.77
N TRP A 54 15.86 -1.49 -13.78
CA TRP A 54 17.15 -0.88 -13.49
C TRP A 54 18.17 -1.94 -13.06
N PHE A 55 17.80 -2.87 -12.18
CA PHE A 55 18.70 -3.93 -11.74
C PHE A 55 19.12 -4.84 -12.90
N ASP A 56 18.18 -5.27 -13.73
CA ASP A 56 18.47 -6.11 -14.91
C ASP A 56 19.40 -5.41 -15.90
N GLN A 57 19.23 -4.09 -16.10
CA GLN A 57 20.10 -3.30 -17.00
C GLN A 57 21.52 -3.12 -16.46
N HIS A 58 21.67 -2.95 -15.15
CA HIS A 58 22.96 -2.65 -14.53
C HIS A 58 23.73 -3.92 -14.11
N TYR A 59 23.03 -4.99 -13.75
CA TYR A 59 23.60 -6.19 -13.12
C TYR A 59 23.13 -7.51 -13.76
N GLY A 60 22.11 -7.50 -14.63
CA GLY A 60 21.49 -8.70 -15.22
C GLY A 60 22.38 -9.54 -16.14
N SER A 61 23.58 -9.06 -16.49
CA SER A 61 24.57 -9.85 -17.23
C SER A 61 25.36 -10.85 -16.35
N HIS A 62 25.41 -10.60 -15.04
CA HIS A 62 26.23 -11.37 -14.09
C HIS A 62 25.46 -11.87 -12.87
N ASN A 63 24.28 -11.30 -12.58
CA ASN A 63 23.48 -11.64 -11.41
C ASN A 63 22.02 -11.77 -11.81
N VAL A 64 21.35 -12.83 -11.32
CA VAL A 64 19.92 -13.03 -11.51
C VAL A 64 19.17 -12.42 -10.33
N LEU A 65 18.11 -11.65 -10.61
CA LEU A 65 17.17 -11.15 -9.61
C LEU A 65 16.01 -12.14 -9.46
N LEU A 66 15.97 -12.85 -8.33
CA LEU A 66 14.83 -13.68 -7.97
C LEU A 66 13.75 -12.80 -7.32
N ASN A 67 12.64 -12.63 -8.03
CA ASN A 67 11.48 -11.89 -7.53
C ASN A 67 10.54 -12.80 -6.73
N GLU A 68 10.60 -12.69 -5.40
CA GLU A 68 9.68 -13.32 -4.46
C GLU A 68 8.73 -12.31 -3.82
N VAL A 69 8.68 -11.10 -4.39
CA VAL A 69 7.89 -9.98 -3.88
C VAL A 69 6.44 -10.14 -4.28
N LYS A 70 5.55 -10.01 -3.29
CA LYS A 70 4.10 -10.10 -3.51
C LYS A 70 3.46 -8.72 -3.40
N GLN A 71 2.60 -8.38 -4.36
CA GLN A 71 1.75 -7.22 -4.22
C GLN A 71 0.76 -7.46 -3.08
N ARG A 72 0.65 -6.53 -2.13
CA ARG A 72 -0.45 -6.52 -1.16
C ARG A 72 -1.77 -6.28 -1.89
N GLU A 73 -2.83 -6.95 -1.46
CA GLU A 73 -4.17 -6.60 -1.93
C GLU A 73 -4.47 -5.16 -1.52
N ALA A 74 -5.04 -4.38 -2.44
CA ALA A 74 -5.43 -3.02 -2.12
C ALA A 74 -6.47 -3.05 -0.99
N PRO A 75 -6.34 -2.21 0.05
CA PRO A 75 -7.42 -2.05 1.00
C PRO A 75 -8.66 -1.61 0.22
N VAL A 76 -9.72 -2.42 0.29
CA VAL A 76 -10.94 -2.14 -0.48
C VAL A 76 -11.58 -0.91 0.11
N ARG A 77 -11.56 0.22 -0.59
CA ARG A 77 -12.17 1.44 -0.05
C ARG A 77 -13.70 1.31 -0.02
N PRO A 78 -14.38 1.90 0.99
CA PRO A 78 -15.82 1.98 1.00
C PRO A 78 -16.34 2.83 -0.15
N ASP A 79 -17.47 2.40 -0.75
CA ASP A 79 -18.20 3.17 -1.77
C ASP A 79 -19.06 4.28 -1.13
N LEU A 80 -18.49 5.00 -0.16
CA LEU A 80 -19.16 6.10 0.54
C LEU A 80 -18.55 7.42 0.10
N GLN A 81 -19.31 8.19 -0.67
CA GLN A 81 -19.02 9.60 -0.92
C GLN A 81 -19.78 10.45 0.08
N LEU A 82 -19.05 11.05 1.00
CA LEU A 82 -19.61 11.85 2.07
C LEU A 82 -20.01 13.25 1.56
N GLN A 83 -21.29 13.58 1.65
CA GLN A 83 -21.80 14.92 1.34
C GLN A 83 -21.92 15.79 2.60
N ALA A 84 -22.37 15.22 3.72
CA ALA A 84 -22.47 15.92 4.99
C ALA A 84 -22.49 14.93 6.17
N VAL A 85 -22.14 15.43 7.36
CA VAL A 85 -22.25 14.69 8.63
C VAL A 85 -23.09 15.47 9.61
N TRP A 86 -23.97 14.77 10.30
CA TRP A 86 -24.73 15.29 11.43
C TRP A 86 -24.27 14.61 12.71
N LEU A 87 -23.74 15.39 13.66
CA LEU A 87 -23.20 14.92 14.94
C LEU A 87 -24.14 15.12 16.13
N GLY A 88 -25.44 15.32 15.90
CA GLY A 88 -26.42 15.52 16.97
C GLY A 88 -26.70 14.24 17.77
N LYS A 89 -27.78 14.27 18.57
CA LYS A 89 -28.19 13.15 19.46
C LYS A 89 -28.30 11.78 18.77
N ASN A 90 -28.61 11.76 17.48
CA ASN A 90 -28.60 10.56 16.65
C ASN A 90 -27.74 10.85 15.42
N PRO A 91 -26.45 10.49 15.43
CA PRO A 91 -25.54 10.87 14.37
C PRO A 91 -25.82 10.09 13.08
N TYR A 92 -25.63 10.76 11.93
CA TYR A 92 -25.79 10.16 10.61
C TYR A 92 -24.94 10.88 9.57
N VAL A 93 -24.65 10.18 8.47
CA VAL A 93 -24.02 10.77 7.28
C VAL A 93 -25.03 10.90 6.16
N ILE A 94 -24.80 11.85 5.26
CA ILE A 94 -25.52 11.99 4.00
C ILE A 94 -24.57 11.58 2.88
N ASP A 95 -24.96 10.59 2.08
CA ASP A 95 -24.18 10.19 0.90
C ASP A 95 -24.40 11.14 -0.29
N ALA A 96 -23.65 10.96 -1.37
CA ALA A 96 -23.79 11.76 -2.60
C ALA A 96 -25.18 11.67 -3.28
N ARG A 97 -26.04 10.72 -2.87
CA ARG A 97 -27.42 10.57 -3.35
C ARG A 97 -28.42 11.26 -2.43
N GLY A 98 -27.96 11.87 -1.33
CA GLY A 98 -28.82 12.48 -0.30
C GLY A 98 -29.41 11.47 0.69
N GLN A 99 -28.96 10.21 0.69
CA GLN A 99 -29.43 9.18 1.60
C GLN A 99 -28.81 9.37 2.98
N ARG A 100 -29.63 9.29 4.03
CA ARG A 100 -29.18 9.29 5.43
C ARG A 100 -28.76 7.89 5.84
N LEU A 101 -27.51 7.73 6.24
CA LEU A 101 -26.95 6.48 6.71
C LEU A 101 -26.54 6.62 8.18
N TYR A 102 -27.02 5.69 9.00
CA TYR A 102 -26.78 5.64 10.45
C TYR A 102 -25.75 4.55 10.77
N PRO A 103 -25.15 4.54 11.98
CA PRO A 103 -24.39 3.38 12.44
C PRO A 103 -25.21 2.09 12.29
N GLY A 104 -24.59 1.06 11.71
CA GLY A 104 -25.22 -0.20 11.30
C GLY A 104 -25.71 -0.23 9.85
N ALA A 105 -25.69 0.89 9.11
CA ALA A 105 -26.09 0.91 7.71
C ALA A 105 -25.02 0.25 6.81
N SER A 106 -25.48 -0.66 5.94
CA SER A 106 -24.63 -1.33 4.95
C SER A 106 -24.61 -0.58 3.62
N LEU A 107 -23.42 -0.48 3.05
CA LEU A 107 -23.17 0.04 1.71
C LEU A 107 -23.24 -1.09 0.67
N SER A 108 -23.40 -0.72 -0.61
CA SER A 108 -23.35 -1.63 -1.76
C SER A 108 -22.04 -2.43 -1.83
N SER A 109 -20.93 -1.84 -1.37
CA SER A 109 -19.61 -2.47 -1.30
C SER A 109 -19.43 -3.47 -0.16
N GLY A 110 -20.47 -3.74 0.64
CA GLY A 110 -20.43 -4.64 1.80
C GLY A 110 -19.83 -4.02 3.07
N TRP A 111 -19.42 -2.76 3.00
CA TRP A 111 -18.95 -1.97 4.14
C TRP A 111 -20.13 -1.55 5.02
N VAL A 112 -19.94 -1.50 6.33
CA VAL A 112 -20.96 -1.08 7.30
C VAL A 112 -20.44 0.12 8.07
N ILE A 113 -21.27 1.15 8.29
CA ILE A 113 -20.91 2.26 9.18
C ILE A 113 -20.89 1.74 10.62
N SER A 114 -19.71 1.62 11.22
CA SER A 114 -19.56 1.11 12.58
C SER A 114 -19.85 2.20 13.62
N ALA A 115 -19.31 3.40 13.39
CA ALA A 115 -19.49 4.54 14.28
C ALA A 115 -19.34 5.88 13.52
N ILE A 116 -19.96 6.92 14.07
CA ILE A 116 -19.80 8.30 13.61
C ILE A 116 -19.32 9.10 14.82
N GLU A 117 -18.08 9.55 14.74
CA GLU A 117 -17.40 10.32 15.76
C GLU A 117 -17.26 11.78 15.32
N THR A 118 -16.78 12.64 16.21
CA THR A 118 -16.71 14.08 15.97
C THR A 118 -15.80 14.46 14.81
N ASP A 119 -14.70 13.72 14.60
CA ASP A 119 -13.68 14.01 13.59
C ASP A 119 -13.59 12.93 12.49
N ARG A 120 -14.35 11.84 12.62
CA ARG A 120 -14.24 10.70 11.72
C ARG A 120 -15.51 9.85 11.64
N VAL A 121 -15.67 9.17 10.51
CA VAL A 121 -16.66 8.11 10.31
C VAL A 121 -15.91 6.79 10.18
N LEU A 122 -16.24 5.84 11.03
CA LEU A 122 -15.65 4.51 11.03
C LEU A 122 -16.54 3.55 10.24
N LEU A 123 -15.91 2.79 9.36
CA LEU A 123 -16.53 1.73 8.59
C LEU A 123 -15.79 0.41 8.85
N SER A 124 -16.54 -0.69 8.78
CA SER A 124 -16.02 -2.06 8.94
C SER A 124 -16.52 -2.97 7.82
N ARG A 125 -15.68 -3.91 7.39
CA ARG A 125 -16.04 -4.99 6.46
C ARG A 125 -15.26 -6.25 6.82
N GLY A 126 -15.89 -7.18 7.54
CA GLY A 126 -15.18 -8.33 8.11
C GLY A 126 -14.13 -7.83 9.10
N ASP A 127 -12.87 -8.22 8.91
CA ASP A 127 -11.73 -7.75 9.71
C ASP A 127 -11.15 -6.41 9.24
N ASP A 128 -11.56 -5.92 8.05
CA ASP A 128 -11.11 -4.62 7.53
C ASP A 128 -11.79 -3.46 8.27
N GLN A 129 -11.02 -2.43 8.60
CA GLN A 129 -11.51 -1.16 9.14
C GLN A 129 -11.06 0.01 8.28
N PHE A 130 -11.93 1.01 8.15
CA PHE A 130 -11.64 2.23 7.39
C PHE A 130 -12.16 3.46 8.15
N ALA A 131 -11.33 4.49 8.25
CA ALA A 131 -11.71 5.76 8.86
C ALA A 131 -11.72 6.87 7.81
N LEU A 132 -12.88 7.50 7.62
CA LEU A 132 -13.03 8.73 6.84
C LEU A 132 -12.91 9.92 7.79
N THR A 133 -11.85 10.70 7.67
CA THR A 133 -11.70 11.96 8.43
C THR A 133 -12.57 13.06 7.82
N LEU A 134 -13.17 13.90 8.68
CA LEU A 134 -14.12 14.95 8.31
C LEU A 134 -13.48 16.32 8.06
#